data_AF-A0A7Y2F1J4-F1
#
_entry.id   AF-A0A7Y2F1J4-F1
#
_cell.length_a   1.000
_cell.length_b   1.000
_cell.length_c   1.000
_cell.angle_alpha   90.00
_cell.angle_beta   90.00
_cell.angle_gamma   90.00
#
_symmetry.space_group_name_H-M   'P 1'
#
loop_
_entity.id
_entity.type
_entity.pdbx_description
1 polymer ?
#
loop_
_entity_poly.entity_id
_entity_poly.type
_entity_poly.pdbx_seq_one_letter_code
_entity_poly.pdbx_strand_id
1 'polypeptide(L)'
;PSINDDRANINHKFDVGLLYRFRSFWTSFNANNLLQKDTQTYNGFEPNTLLNLQVYSGYIVKSKTQSQTEFEPSVFFQYFASDQRSSTDLNIKYRKYDRNNDFYWIGASYRFLNDQIGVPLNIGPMAGIKKSVFYFSYAYQITVNDLTGYNSGTHAVTIGFDLLQGLSDCPCTEGRYKPGNRLWQ
;
A
#
# COMPACT_ATOMS: atom_id res chain seq x y z
N PRO A 1 -23.89 14.08 -38.86
CA PRO A 1 -23.44 15.19 -37.99
C PRO A 1 -21.92 15.12 -37.79
N SER A 2 -21.20 16.03 -38.45
CA SER A 2 -19.73 16.13 -38.37
C SER A 2 -19.31 16.57 -36.98
N ILE A 3 -18.34 15.86 -36.39
CA ILE A 3 -17.65 16.29 -35.18
C ILE A 3 -16.83 17.53 -35.57
N ASN A 4 -17.35 18.71 -35.24
CA ASN A 4 -16.70 20.01 -35.43
C ASN A 4 -16.40 20.56 -34.04
N ASP A 5 -15.29 20.13 -33.41
CA ASP A 5 -14.43 20.95 -32.53
C ASP A 5 -13.37 20.09 -31.81
N ASP A 6 -12.35 20.75 -31.27
CA ASP A 6 -11.34 20.15 -30.40
C ASP A 6 -11.96 19.72 -29.06
N ARG A 7 -11.82 18.43 -28.71
CA ARG A 7 -12.32 17.84 -27.44
C ARG A 7 -11.21 17.68 -26.41
N ALA A 8 -10.26 18.60 -26.38
CA ALA A 8 -9.18 18.60 -25.41
C ALA A 8 -9.73 18.86 -23.99
N ASN A 9 -9.86 17.80 -23.20
CA ASN A 9 -10.08 17.89 -21.76
C ASN A 9 -8.74 17.82 -21.03
N ILE A 10 -8.26 18.96 -20.55
CA ILE A 10 -7.06 19.04 -19.71
C ILE A 10 -7.51 18.89 -18.26
N ASN A 11 -7.11 17.81 -17.61
CA ASN A 11 -7.45 17.54 -16.22
C ASN A 11 -6.20 17.65 -15.34
N HIS A 12 -6.15 18.67 -14.51
CA HIS A 12 -5.05 18.87 -13.56
C HIS A 12 -5.33 18.09 -12.28
N LYS A 13 -4.38 17.22 -11.89
CA LYS A 13 -4.40 16.51 -10.61
C LYS A 13 -3.24 17.01 -9.76
N PHE A 14 -3.53 17.32 -8.51
CA PHE A 14 -2.54 17.69 -7.52
C PHE A 14 -2.76 16.88 -6.26
N ASP A 15 -1.67 16.28 -5.81
CA ASP A 15 -1.63 15.36 -4.68
C ASP A 15 -0.54 15.81 -3.73
N VAL A 16 -0.80 15.67 -2.43
CA VAL A 16 0.15 15.99 -1.36
C VAL A 16 0.28 14.78 -0.46
N GLY A 17 1.52 14.38 -0.15
CA GLY A 17 1.84 13.30 0.76
C GLY A 17 2.80 13.76 1.85
N LEU A 18 2.57 13.32 3.08
CA LEU A 18 3.41 13.57 4.25
C LEU A 18 3.67 12.26 4.98
N LEU A 19 4.94 11.90 5.13
CA LEU A 19 5.38 10.73 5.90
C LEU A 19 6.07 11.21 7.18
N TYR A 20 5.54 10.79 8.33
CA TYR A 20 6.16 10.99 9.62
C TYR A 20 6.62 9.65 10.18
N ARG A 21 7.91 9.58 10.56
CA ARG A 21 8.52 8.38 11.14
C ARG A 21 9.17 8.70 12.47
N PHE A 22 8.73 8.00 13.50
CA PHE A 22 9.31 8.11 14.84
C PHE A 22 9.67 6.72 15.37
N ARG A 23 10.96 6.39 15.35
CA ARG A 23 11.51 5.08 15.77
C ARG A 23 10.83 3.92 15.02
N SER A 24 10.05 3.11 15.73
CA SER A 24 9.30 1.97 15.20
C SER A 24 7.90 2.34 14.70
N PHE A 25 7.40 3.54 15.02
CA PHE A 25 6.13 4.05 14.54
C PHE A 25 6.31 4.82 13.25
N TRP A 26 5.40 4.63 12.31
CA TRP A 26 5.33 5.41 11.08
C TRP A 26 3.87 5.70 10.75
N THR A 27 3.64 6.88 10.19
CA THR A 27 2.33 7.31 9.71
C THR A 27 2.50 8.16 8.46
N SER A 28 1.62 7.97 7.49
CA SER A 28 1.62 8.61 6.19
C SER A 28 0.24 9.16 5.92
N PHE A 29 0.19 10.44 5.56
CA PHE A 29 -1.03 11.14 5.19
C PHE A 29 -0.91 11.49 3.72
N ASN A 30 -1.88 11.11 2.91
CA ASN A 30 -1.93 11.43 1.50
C ASN A 30 -3.30 12.05 1.20
N ALA A 31 -3.29 13.19 0.55
CA ALA A 31 -4.47 13.82 0.01
C ALA A 31 -4.29 13.84 -1.51
N ASN A 32 -5.16 13.12 -2.22
CA ASN A 32 -5.13 12.99 -3.67
C ASN A 32 -6.33 13.72 -4.29
N ASN A 33 -6.12 14.29 -5.47
CA ASN A 33 -7.08 15.10 -6.21
C ASN A 33 -7.60 16.30 -5.39
N LEU A 34 -6.69 17.14 -4.90
CA LEU A 34 -7.07 18.38 -4.18
C LEU A 34 -7.76 19.40 -5.10
N LEU A 35 -7.40 19.42 -6.38
CA LEU A 35 -8.09 20.29 -7.35
C LEU A 35 -9.46 19.70 -7.67
N GLN A 36 -10.48 20.55 -7.57
CA GLN A 36 -11.79 20.25 -8.09
C GLN A 36 -11.73 20.22 -9.61
N LYS A 37 -12.40 19.23 -10.21
CA LYS A 37 -12.51 19.12 -11.65
C LYS A 37 -13.79 19.84 -12.07
N ASP A 38 -13.65 20.84 -12.93
CA ASP A 38 -14.81 21.35 -13.67
C ASP A 38 -15.19 20.31 -14.73
N THR A 39 -16.20 19.49 -14.41
CA THR A 39 -16.79 18.58 -15.39
C THR A 39 -17.76 19.41 -16.23
N GLN A 40 -17.46 19.59 -17.53
CA GLN A 40 -18.49 20.05 -18.45
C GLN A 40 -19.56 18.97 -18.51
N THR A 41 -20.76 19.30 -18.04
CA THR A 41 -21.91 18.43 -17.85
C THR A 41 -22.39 17.83 -19.18
N TYR A 42 -21.70 16.81 -19.70
CA TYR A 42 -22.16 16.10 -20.90
C TYR A 42 -23.19 15.02 -20.54
N ASN A 43 -23.21 14.55 -19.29
CA ASN A 43 -24.25 13.70 -18.69
C ASN A 43 -24.20 13.89 -17.16
N GLY A 44 -25.30 14.28 -16.52
CA GLY A 44 -25.37 14.73 -15.11
C GLY A 44 -25.09 13.69 -14.00
N PHE A 45 -24.12 12.81 -14.20
CA PHE A 45 -23.74 11.71 -13.32
C PHE A 45 -22.25 11.70 -12.91
N GLU A 46 -21.46 12.71 -13.30
CA GLU A 46 -20.03 12.77 -12.92
C GLU A 46 -19.81 13.63 -11.67
N PRO A 47 -19.28 13.09 -10.55
CA PRO A 47 -19.06 13.87 -9.33
C PRO A 47 -17.95 14.92 -9.50
N ASN A 48 -18.21 16.14 -9.03
CA ASN A 48 -17.30 17.30 -9.14
C ASN A 48 -16.05 17.23 -8.24
N THR A 49 -16.06 16.40 -7.19
CA THR A 49 -14.99 16.37 -6.19
C THR A 49 -14.52 14.94 -5.92
N LEU A 50 -13.39 14.57 -6.55
CA LEU A 50 -12.74 13.26 -6.40
C LEU A 50 -11.68 13.25 -5.29
N LEU A 51 -11.80 14.14 -4.30
CA LEU A 51 -10.87 14.22 -3.18
C LEU A 51 -10.84 12.88 -2.45
N ASN A 52 -9.64 12.31 -2.37
CA ASN A 52 -9.38 11.03 -1.75
C ASN A 52 -8.32 11.23 -0.67
N LEU A 53 -8.74 11.09 0.58
CA LEU A 53 -7.88 11.21 1.75
C LEU A 53 -7.47 9.82 2.22
N GLN A 54 -6.18 9.59 2.36
CA GLN A 54 -5.61 8.31 2.76
C GLN A 54 -4.70 8.52 3.97
N VAL A 55 -4.88 7.69 4.99
CA VAL A 55 -4.03 7.67 6.18
C VAL A 55 -3.54 6.25 6.36
N TYR A 56 -2.22 6.06 6.31
CA TYR A 56 -1.59 4.78 6.52
C TYR A 56 -0.71 4.86 7.74
N SER A 57 -0.92 4.02 8.75
CA SER A 57 -0.10 4.01 9.95
C SER A 57 0.23 2.60 10.39
N GLY A 58 1.36 2.45 11.08
CA GLY A 58 1.78 1.15 11.57
C GLY A 58 2.89 1.24 12.60
N TYR A 59 3.12 0.11 13.24
CA TYR A 59 4.09 0.00 14.32
C TYR A 59 4.92 -1.27 14.19
N ILE A 60 6.24 -1.14 14.24
CA ILE A 60 7.17 -2.28 14.13
C ILE A 60 7.55 -2.76 15.53
N VAL A 61 6.92 -3.87 15.94
CA VAL A 61 7.30 -4.61 17.15
C VAL A 61 8.49 -5.51 16.84
N LYS A 62 9.60 -5.30 17.57
CA LYS A 62 10.81 -6.11 17.45
C LYS A 62 10.88 -7.06 18.65
N SER A 63 11.11 -8.34 18.40
CA SER A 63 11.33 -9.29 19.50
C SER A 63 12.71 -9.07 20.11
N LYS A 64 12.79 -8.89 21.44
CA LYS A 64 14.06 -8.78 22.17
C LYS A 64 14.79 -10.12 22.26
N THR A 65 14.06 -11.23 22.23
CA THR A 65 14.59 -12.60 22.40
C THR A 65 15.03 -13.22 21.07
N GLN A 66 14.38 -12.83 19.96
CA GLN A 66 14.76 -13.22 18.60
C GLN A 66 15.04 -11.96 17.80
N SER A 67 16.29 -11.50 17.81
CA SER A 67 16.74 -10.25 17.17
C SER A 67 16.46 -10.15 15.65
N GLN A 68 16.05 -11.26 15.04
CA GLN A 68 15.78 -11.39 13.60
C GLN A 68 14.28 -11.41 13.26
N THR A 69 13.39 -11.21 14.22
CA THR A 69 11.94 -11.28 14.00
C THR A 69 11.27 -9.92 14.19
N GLU A 70 10.38 -9.56 13.27
CA GLU A 70 9.56 -8.36 13.32
C GLU A 70 8.08 -8.68 13.09
N PHE A 71 7.24 -7.94 13.81
CA PHE A 71 5.80 -7.96 13.64
C PHE A 71 5.31 -6.53 13.42
N GLU A 72 4.55 -6.33 12.36
CA GLU A 72 4.09 -5.02 11.89
C GLU A 72 2.57 -5.05 11.71
N PRO A 73 1.81 -4.70 12.76
CA PRO A 73 0.42 -4.27 12.61
C PRO A 73 0.39 -2.91 11.91
N SER A 74 -0.51 -2.77 10.95
CA SER A 74 -0.77 -1.53 10.24
C SER A 74 -2.25 -1.36 9.91
N VAL A 75 -2.67 -0.12 9.79
CA VAL A 75 -4.02 0.26 9.39
C VAL A 75 -3.94 1.27 8.27
N PHE A 76 -4.73 1.04 7.24
CA PHE A 76 -4.93 1.94 6.12
C PHE A 76 -6.37 2.42 6.13
N PHE A 77 -6.57 3.73 6.23
CA PHE A 77 -7.88 4.35 6.19
C PHE A 77 -7.97 5.20 4.93
N GLN A 78 -9.08 5.06 4.20
CA GLN A 78 -9.33 5.80 2.98
C GLN A 78 -10.73 6.41 3.03
N TYR A 79 -10.81 7.72 2.76
CA TYR A 79 -12.05 8.48 2.72
C TYR A 79 -12.23 9.12 1.35
N PHE A 80 -13.38 8.86 0.73
CA PHE A 80 -13.76 9.42 -0.56
C PHE A 80 -14.79 10.53 -0.34
N ALA A 81 -14.40 11.78 -0.58
CA ALA A 81 -15.28 12.93 -0.38
C ALA A 81 -16.47 12.94 -1.37
N SER A 82 -16.29 12.37 -2.57
CA SER A 82 -17.33 12.25 -3.61
C SER A 82 -18.60 11.58 -3.09
N ASP A 83 -18.44 10.43 -2.43
CA ASP A 83 -19.56 9.56 -2.04
C ASP A 83 -19.76 9.50 -0.52
N GLN A 84 -18.97 10.27 0.23
CA GLN A 84 -18.89 10.26 1.70
C GLN A 84 -18.57 8.89 2.32
N ARG A 85 -18.10 7.93 1.51
CA ARG A 85 -17.75 6.58 1.95
C ARG A 85 -16.33 6.51 2.50
N SER A 86 -16.13 5.64 3.48
CA SER A 86 -14.79 5.30 3.97
C SER A 86 -14.55 3.80 4.04
N SER A 87 -13.32 3.42 3.74
CA SER A 87 -12.81 2.06 3.82
C SER A 87 -11.66 2.02 4.82
N THR A 88 -11.61 0.95 5.60
CA THR A 88 -10.52 0.67 6.52
C THR A 88 -9.95 -0.70 6.23
N ASP A 89 -8.63 -0.77 6.12
CA ASP A 89 -7.89 -2.01 5.94
C ASP A 89 -6.99 -2.23 7.14
N LEU A 90 -7.18 -3.36 7.79
CA LEU A 90 -6.30 -3.85 8.83
C LEU A 90 -5.30 -4.81 8.20
N ASN A 91 -4.03 -4.57 8.45
CA ASN A 91 -2.94 -5.30 7.84
C ASN A 91 -2.02 -5.81 8.95
N ILE A 92 -1.60 -7.06 8.83
CA ILE A 92 -0.62 -7.67 9.72
C ILE A 92 0.47 -8.26 8.86
N LYS A 93 1.71 -7.92 9.17
CA LYS A 93 2.89 -8.46 8.49
C LYS A 93 3.88 -9.00 9.51
N TYR A 94 4.25 -10.25 9.35
CA TYR A 94 5.33 -10.90 10.08
C TYR A 94 6.53 -11.04 9.15
N ARG A 95 7.71 -10.61 9.60
CA ARG A 95 8.96 -10.71 8.84
C ARG A 95 10.05 -11.34 9.68
N LYS A 96 10.77 -12.28 9.08
CA LYS A 96 11.93 -12.92 9.70
C LYS A 96 13.15 -12.77 8.79
N TYR A 97 14.22 -12.25 9.38
CA TYR A 97 15.52 -12.09 8.75
C TYR A 97 16.39 -13.32 8.95
N ASP A 98 17.31 -13.51 8.01
CA ASP A 98 18.44 -14.41 8.10
C ASP A 98 19.75 -13.60 8.29
N ARG A 99 20.86 -14.29 8.56
CA ARG A 99 22.18 -13.69 8.82
C ARG A 99 22.71 -12.83 7.67
N ASN A 100 22.21 -13.03 6.45
CA ASN A 100 22.66 -12.35 5.24
C ASN A 100 21.74 -11.19 4.79
N ASN A 101 20.92 -10.61 5.67
CA ASN A 101 19.87 -9.62 5.34
C ASN A 101 18.77 -10.12 4.38
N ASP A 102 18.83 -11.39 3.97
CA ASP A 102 17.71 -12.09 3.35
C ASP A 102 16.55 -12.16 4.35
N PHE A 103 15.32 -12.11 3.85
CA PHE A 103 14.16 -12.24 4.71
C PHE A 103 13.00 -12.88 3.97
N TYR A 104 12.15 -13.56 4.71
CA TYR A 104 10.81 -13.87 4.25
C TYR A 104 9.81 -13.15 5.13
N TRP A 105 8.63 -12.90 4.56
CA TRP A 105 7.54 -12.31 5.28
C TRP A 105 6.23 -12.97 4.85
N ILE A 106 5.31 -13.02 5.80
CA ILE A 106 3.92 -13.41 5.56
C ILE A 106 3.04 -12.33 6.13
N GLY A 107 1.88 -12.12 5.53
CA GLY A 107 0.94 -11.14 5.99
C GLY A 107 -0.47 -11.45 5.55
N ALA A 108 -1.39 -10.75 6.16
CA ALA A 108 -2.79 -10.77 5.79
C ALA A 108 -3.34 -9.35 5.84
N SER A 109 -4.23 -9.07 4.90
CA SER A 109 -5.02 -7.85 4.84
C SER A 109 -6.50 -8.18 5.06
N TYR A 110 -7.19 -7.35 5.80
CA TYR A 110 -8.62 -7.42 6.07
C TYR A 110 -9.23 -6.05 5.78
N ARG A 111 -10.03 -5.94 4.70
CA ARG A 111 -10.70 -4.70 4.30
C ARG A 111 -12.18 -4.75 4.63
N PHE A 112 -12.69 -3.67 5.20
CA PHE A 112 -14.11 -3.46 5.43
C PHE A 112 -14.50 -1.99 5.15
N LEU A 113 -15.78 -1.78 4.82
CA LEU A 113 -16.34 -0.44 4.76
C LEU A 113 -16.77 -0.02 6.17
N ASN A 114 -16.53 1.24 6.54
CA ASN A 114 -16.91 1.73 7.87
C ASN A 114 -18.42 1.86 8.05
N ASP A 115 -19.20 1.87 6.97
CA ASP A 115 -20.68 1.82 7.04
C ASP A 115 -21.20 0.41 7.38
N GLN A 116 -20.37 -0.63 7.26
CA GLN A 116 -20.70 -2.02 7.55
C GLN A 116 -19.62 -2.68 8.40
N ILE A 117 -19.37 -2.09 9.58
CA ILE A 117 -18.39 -2.62 10.53
C ILE A 117 -18.76 -4.07 10.88
N GLY A 118 -17.85 -5.00 10.58
CA GLY A 118 -18.01 -6.43 10.85
C GLY A 118 -18.33 -7.30 9.63
N VAL A 119 -18.59 -6.70 8.45
CA VAL A 119 -18.73 -7.44 7.19
C VAL A 119 -17.47 -7.21 6.33
N PRO A 120 -16.56 -8.21 6.22
CA PRO A 120 -15.39 -8.07 5.37
C PRO A 120 -15.77 -7.90 3.91
N LEU A 121 -15.17 -6.92 3.26
CA LEU A 121 -15.23 -6.77 1.82
C LEU A 121 -14.24 -7.73 1.14
N ASN A 122 -13.01 -7.79 1.67
CA ASN A 122 -11.99 -8.70 1.19
C ASN A 122 -11.01 -9.15 2.28
N ILE A 123 -10.42 -10.31 2.06
CA ILE A 123 -9.32 -10.86 2.85
C ILE A 123 -8.20 -11.23 1.88
N GLY A 124 -6.98 -10.76 2.17
CA GLY A 124 -5.82 -10.95 1.31
C GLY A 124 -4.64 -11.57 2.02
N PRO A 125 -4.49 -12.92 2.06
CA PRO A 125 -3.23 -13.53 2.43
C PRO A 125 -2.14 -13.18 1.42
N MET A 126 -0.95 -12.95 1.93
CA MET A 126 0.22 -12.59 1.14
C MET A 126 1.50 -13.14 1.77
N ALA A 127 2.44 -13.50 0.92
CA ALA A 127 3.76 -13.94 1.34
C ALA A 127 4.81 -13.42 0.37
N GLY A 128 6.01 -13.19 0.87
CA GLY A 128 7.12 -12.78 0.04
C GLY A 128 8.46 -13.18 0.62
N ILE A 129 9.44 -13.22 -0.27
CA ILE A 129 10.81 -13.57 0.01
C ILE A 129 11.72 -12.53 -0.64
N LYS A 130 12.79 -12.19 0.06
CA LYS A 130 13.91 -11.44 -0.45
C LYS A 130 15.15 -12.31 -0.34
N LYS A 131 15.83 -12.50 -1.46
CA LYS A 131 17.11 -13.21 -1.54
C LYS A 131 18.09 -12.34 -2.32
N SER A 132 19.12 -11.85 -1.63
CA SER A 132 20.11 -10.92 -2.21
C SER A 132 19.40 -9.70 -2.84
N VAL A 133 19.59 -9.47 -4.14
CA VAL A 133 18.97 -8.39 -4.91
C VAL A 133 17.56 -8.69 -5.41
N PHE A 134 17.12 -9.94 -5.32
CA PHE A 134 15.82 -10.39 -5.84
C PHE A 134 14.75 -10.36 -4.75
N TYR A 135 13.60 -9.79 -5.09
CA TYR A 135 12.41 -9.79 -4.28
C TYR A 135 11.25 -10.43 -5.05
N PHE A 136 10.55 -11.35 -4.40
CA PHE A 136 9.37 -11.98 -4.94
C PHE A 136 8.26 -11.96 -3.89
N SER A 137 7.06 -11.58 -4.27
CA SER A 137 5.89 -11.75 -3.42
C SER A 137 4.66 -12.16 -4.20
N TYR A 138 3.79 -12.91 -3.54
CA TYR A 138 2.53 -13.36 -4.06
C TYR A 138 1.43 -13.01 -3.05
N ALA A 139 0.37 -12.40 -3.55
CA ALA A 139 -0.82 -12.06 -2.79
C ALA A 139 -2.04 -12.62 -3.52
N TYR A 140 -3.00 -13.09 -2.73
CA TYR A 140 -4.28 -13.55 -3.24
C TYR A 140 -5.39 -12.83 -2.50
N GLN A 141 -6.21 -12.09 -3.23
CA GLN A 141 -7.32 -11.32 -2.67
C GLN A 141 -8.62 -12.10 -2.85
N ILE A 142 -9.24 -12.48 -1.74
CA ILE A 142 -10.54 -13.14 -1.70
C ILE A 142 -11.58 -12.07 -1.40
N THR A 143 -12.53 -11.87 -2.29
CA THR A 143 -13.68 -10.99 -2.05
C THR A 143 -14.74 -11.81 -1.30
N VAL A 144 -15.22 -11.32 -0.16
CA VAL A 144 -16.12 -12.08 0.75
C VAL A 144 -17.54 -11.48 0.79
N ASN A 145 -17.79 -10.42 0.02
CA ASN A 145 -19.10 -9.77 -0.08
C ASN A 145 -20.03 -10.51 -1.05
N ASP A 146 -21.25 -10.04 -1.26
CA ASP A 146 -22.26 -10.62 -2.16
C ASP A 146 -21.79 -10.80 -3.62
N LEU A 147 -20.66 -10.17 -3.97
CA LEU A 147 -19.96 -10.36 -5.24
C LEU A 147 -19.08 -11.62 -5.31
N THR A 148 -19.02 -12.43 -4.23
CA THR A 148 -18.26 -13.69 -4.17
C THR A 148 -18.70 -14.66 -5.27
N GLY A 149 -19.98 -14.65 -5.68
CA GLY A 149 -20.49 -15.46 -6.79
C GLY A 149 -19.98 -15.06 -8.18
N TYR A 150 -19.44 -13.85 -8.33
CA TYR A 150 -18.95 -13.29 -9.59
C TYR A 150 -17.42 -13.13 -9.64
N ASN A 151 -16.72 -13.38 -8.53
CA ASN A 151 -15.29 -13.19 -8.43
C ASN A 151 -14.67 -14.34 -7.63
N SER A 152 -13.86 -15.17 -8.29
CA SER A 152 -13.12 -16.28 -7.68
C SER A 152 -11.84 -15.85 -6.96
N GLY A 153 -11.61 -14.55 -6.80
CA GLY A 153 -10.42 -13.95 -6.21
C GLY A 153 -9.46 -13.37 -7.25
N THR A 154 -8.52 -12.54 -6.80
CA THR A 154 -7.52 -11.89 -7.66
C THR A 154 -6.11 -12.28 -7.21
N HIS A 155 -5.29 -12.72 -8.17
CA HIS A 155 -3.89 -13.08 -7.94
C HIS A 155 -2.98 -11.90 -8.28
N ALA A 156 -2.07 -11.55 -7.37
CA ALA A 156 -1.06 -10.53 -7.60
C ALA A 156 0.34 -11.12 -7.37
N VAL A 157 1.17 -11.09 -8.41
CA VAL A 157 2.58 -11.46 -8.35
C VAL A 157 3.41 -10.19 -8.42
N THR A 158 4.36 -10.02 -7.52
CA THR A 158 5.29 -8.89 -7.50
C THR A 158 6.71 -9.42 -7.61
N ILE A 159 7.48 -8.84 -8.52
CA ILE A 159 8.89 -9.12 -8.71
C ILE A 159 9.62 -7.79 -8.56
N GLY A 160 10.62 -7.74 -7.68
CA GLY A 160 11.42 -6.56 -7.41
C GLY A 160 12.91 -6.86 -7.54
N PHE A 161 13.66 -5.84 -7.94
CA PHE A 161 15.11 -5.89 -8.08
C PHE A 161 15.70 -4.68 -7.37
N ASP A 162 16.63 -4.92 -6.45
CA ASP A 162 17.36 -3.84 -5.82
C ASP A 162 18.58 -3.49 -6.66
N LEU A 163 18.54 -2.32 -7.30
CA LEU A 163 19.63 -1.80 -8.12
C LEU A 163 20.41 -0.74 -7.34
N LEU A 164 21.74 -0.69 -7.54
CA LEU A 164 22.60 0.35 -7.00
C LEU A 164 22.51 0.49 -5.46
N GLN A 165 22.59 -0.62 -4.73
CA GLN A 165 22.61 -0.68 -3.26
C GLN A 165 23.90 -0.06 -2.65
N GLY A 166 24.29 1.14 -3.06
CA GLY A 166 25.32 1.90 -2.35
C GLY A 166 24.83 2.18 -0.94
N LEU A 167 25.61 1.76 0.06
CA LEU A 167 25.35 2.13 1.46
C LEU A 167 25.44 3.65 1.55
N SER A 168 24.30 4.31 1.72
CA SER A 168 24.27 5.68 2.19
C SER A 168 24.67 5.67 3.67
N ASP A 169 25.72 6.40 4.02
CA ASP A 169 26.24 6.54 5.40
C ASP A 169 25.26 7.21 6.37
N CYS A 170 24.07 7.60 5.90
CA CYS A 170 23.03 8.13 6.77
C CYS A 170 22.56 7.04 7.77
N PRO A 171 22.56 7.33 9.09
CA PRO A 171 22.12 6.38 10.12
C PRO A 171 20.67 5.87 9.95
N CYS A 172 19.85 6.62 9.21
CA CYS A 172 18.46 6.25 8.91
C CYS A 172 18.32 5.26 7.74
N THR A 173 19.37 5.06 6.94
CA THR A 173 19.43 4.16 5.78
C THR A 173 20.32 2.94 6.00
N GLU A 174 21.08 2.88 7.10
CA GLU A 174 21.87 1.70 7.44
C GLU A 174 20.98 0.45 7.63
N GLY A 175 21.29 -0.61 6.87
CA GLY A 175 20.69 -1.92 7.04
C GLY A 175 21.09 -2.54 8.40
N ARG A 176 20.25 -3.43 8.94
CA ARG A 176 20.47 -4.04 10.27
C ARG A 176 21.73 -4.90 10.36
N TYR A 177 22.07 -5.59 9.27
CA TYR A 177 23.39 -6.17 9.09
C TYR A 177 24.16 -5.29 8.11
N LYS A 178 25.45 -5.09 8.37
CA LYS A 178 26.39 -4.65 7.35
C LYS A 178 26.62 -5.86 6.44
N PRO A 179 25.99 -5.99 5.26
CA PRO A 179 26.58 -6.87 4.27
C PRO A 179 27.97 -6.28 4.06
N GLY A 180 29.04 -7.07 4.21
CA GLY A 180 30.36 -6.60 3.80
C GLY A 180 30.36 -6.21 2.31
N ASN A 181 31.53 -6.08 1.69
CA ASN A 181 31.67 -5.84 0.24
C ASN A 181 31.16 -7.00 -0.66
N ARG A 182 30.07 -7.69 -0.31
CA ARG A 182 29.45 -8.75 -1.10
C ARG A 182 28.27 -8.18 -1.85
N LEU A 183 28.57 -7.35 -2.85
CA LEU A 183 27.59 -6.90 -3.83
C LEU A 183 27.20 -8.02 -4.83
N TRP A 184 27.93 -9.15 -4.84
CA TRP A 184 27.75 -10.22 -5.83
C TRP A 184 28.24 -11.59 -5.36
N GLN A 185 27.55 -12.26 -4.41
CA GLN A 185 27.67 -13.72 -4.20
C GLN A 185 26.36 -14.29 -3.69
#